data_AF-D9MYV5-F1
#
_entry.id   AF-D9MYV5-F1
#
_cell.length_a   1.000
_cell.length_b   1.000
_cell.length_c   1.000
_cell.angle_alpha   90.00
_cell.angle_beta   90.00
_cell.angle_gamma   90.00
#
_symmetry.space_group_name_H-M   'P 1'
#
loop_
_entity.id
_entity.type
_entity.pdbx_description
1 polymer ?
#
loop_
_entity_poly.entity_id
_entity_poly.type
_entity_poly.pdbx_seq_one_letter_code
_entity_poly.pdbx_strand_id
1 'polypeptide(L)'
;MGSIVVDQIGPDGELVPDVDTTLSEKEKNDLLLSALPGATTSTYGGARVVRFHDQIILKAQVTHLGHPWPAYKKRIQIPKSWLEVERRATRDGLVTRFVGIYRYRAVTVFVDFDPRTYIQRAANNSAAHVSTNDLHQAQTLGLFERVDRNGNCLTSVRAELLADYLVGVADTTHPSVDVFRRFNQDFFTGRWLRALDAVQEMHAAAWPDRFQNEWAGFYLEYRFDRFVRAEGLADIVQFQKKKQRGGYDYDLVFHDGPRVDFYGDLKASNIAKQEAIGNDRDDLVRCLEEFGRFWYVIYEHDTVHGKANGDVATIEWNEWRRSVGHVQGKEYSPLSYSGRFKESVRFARMQVLEVNEANASLVLGDHHQGRQPSGASREPKVKILKKHIDNFLIFSSALPEVPSGLRV
;
A
#
# COMPACT_ATOMS: atom_id res chain seq x y z
N MET A 1 3.42 31.71 -8.49
CA MET A 1 2.89 30.56 -9.25
C MET A 1 4.06 29.76 -9.78
N GLY A 2 4.09 28.44 -9.54
CA GLY A 2 5.10 27.56 -10.12
C GLY A 2 4.94 27.47 -11.65
N SER A 3 6.00 27.10 -12.36
CA SER A 3 5.97 26.85 -13.81
C SER A 3 5.81 25.36 -14.16
N ILE A 4 5.83 24.49 -13.16
CA ILE A 4 5.76 23.04 -13.32
C ILE A 4 4.32 22.60 -13.09
N VAL A 5 3.74 21.92 -14.07
CA VAL A 5 2.46 21.23 -13.95
C VAL A 5 2.66 19.99 -13.07
N VAL A 6 1.85 19.89 -12.02
CA VAL A 6 1.90 18.84 -11.02
C VAL A 6 0.49 18.34 -10.73
N ASP A 7 0.39 17.25 -9.97
CA ASP A 7 -0.89 16.68 -9.62
C ASP A 7 -1.52 17.50 -8.48
N GLN A 8 -2.75 17.97 -8.66
CA GLN A 8 -3.57 18.62 -7.63
C GLN A 8 -4.83 17.78 -7.36
N ILE A 9 -5.43 17.97 -6.19
CA ILE A 9 -6.66 17.30 -5.77
C ILE A 9 -7.77 18.34 -5.69
N GLY A 10 -8.87 18.08 -6.39
CA GLY A 10 -10.07 18.90 -6.36
C GLY A 10 -11.06 18.49 -5.27
N PRO A 11 -12.20 19.20 -5.16
CA PRO A 11 -13.16 19.02 -4.06
C PRO A 11 -13.74 17.61 -3.94
N ASP A 12 -13.91 16.91 -5.06
CA ASP A 12 -14.48 15.57 -5.09
C ASP A 12 -13.39 14.48 -5.02
N GLY A 13 -12.13 14.90 -4.81
CA GLY A 13 -10.96 14.02 -4.82
C GLY A 13 -10.37 13.81 -6.21
N GLU A 14 -10.91 14.46 -7.24
CA GLU A 14 -10.48 14.31 -8.63
C GLU A 14 -9.06 14.82 -8.85
N LEU A 15 -8.32 14.19 -9.76
CA LEU A 15 -6.94 14.56 -10.07
C LEU A 15 -6.90 15.67 -11.12
N VAL A 16 -6.36 16.84 -10.75
CA VAL A 16 -6.28 18.01 -11.61
C VAL A 16 -4.82 18.34 -11.94
N PRO A 17 -4.38 18.26 -13.21
CA PRO A 17 -3.06 18.74 -13.61
C PRO A 17 -3.02 20.28 -13.59
N ASP A 18 -2.27 20.86 -12.64
CA ASP A 18 -2.13 22.32 -12.50
C ASP A 18 -0.82 22.67 -11.76
N VAL A 19 -0.52 23.96 -11.60
CA VAL A 19 0.68 24.43 -10.91
C VAL A 19 0.47 24.53 -9.40
N ASP A 20 1.56 24.44 -8.63
CA ASP A 20 1.51 24.71 -7.19
C ASP A 20 1.14 26.16 -6.87
N THR A 21 0.35 26.30 -5.81
CA THR A 21 0.00 27.58 -5.20
C THR A 21 1.09 28.03 -4.22
N THR A 22 1.01 29.26 -3.72
CA THR A 22 1.92 29.75 -2.66
C THR A 22 1.09 30.37 -1.56
N LEU A 23 1.38 29.98 -0.31
CA LEU A 23 0.75 30.52 0.88
C LEU A 23 1.74 31.41 1.64
N SER A 24 1.31 32.63 1.93
CA SER A 24 2.00 33.50 2.89
C SER A 24 1.96 32.92 4.30
N GLU A 25 2.84 33.40 5.18
CA GLU A 25 2.78 33.06 6.61
C GLU A 25 1.43 33.39 7.25
N LYS A 26 0.81 34.50 6.82
CA LYS A 26 -0.51 34.91 7.31
C LYS A 26 -1.57 33.89 6.93
N GLU A 27 -1.68 33.55 5.65
CA GLU A 27 -2.66 32.56 5.16
C GLU A 27 -2.49 31.19 5.83
N LYS A 28 -1.24 30.74 6.05
CA LYS A 28 -0.98 29.50 6.78
C LYS A 28 -1.49 29.53 8.22
N ASN A 29 -1.35 30.67 8.91
CA ASN A 29 -1.93 30.82 10.25
C ASN A 29 -3.45 30.85 10.19
N ASP A 30 -4.03 31.65 9.29
CA ASP A 30 -5.47 31.83 9.18
C ASP A 30 -6.19 30.50 8.88
N LEU A 31 -5.61 29.65 8.00
CA LEU A 31 -6.12 28.30 7.73
C LEU A 31 -6.11 27.40 8.96
N LEU A 32 -5.01 27.37 9.72
CA LEU A 32 -4.92 26.56 10.94
C LEU A 32 -5.85 27.07 12.04
N LEU A 33 -5.91 28.38 12.26
CA LEU A 33 -6.80 28.96 13.28
C LEU A 33 -8.27 28.73 12.94
N SER A 34 -8.63 28.72 11.66
CA SER A 34 -9.99 28.40 11.21
C SER A 34 -10.33 26.92 11.46
N ALA A 35 -9.36 26.02 11.31
CA ALA A 35 -9.54 24.58 11.53
C ALA A 35 -9.43 24.16 13.01
N LEU A 36 -8.89 25.03 13.87
CA LEU A 36 -8.61 24.73 15.28
C LEU A 36 -9.24 25.80 16.20
N PRO A 37 -10.53 25.64 16.56
CA PRO A 37 -11.19 26.55 17.50
C PRO A 37 -10.42 26.68 18.82
N GLY A 38 -10.12 27.91 19.23
CA GLY A 38 -9.35 28.19 20.46
C GLY A 38 -7.83 28.15 20.30
N ALA A 39 -7.32 27.82 19.12
CA ALA A 39 -5.88 27.95 18.84
C ALA A 39 -5.45 29.43 18.77
N THR A 40 -4.18 29.69 19.07
CA THR A 40 -3.59 31.04 18.99
C THR A 40 -2.22 31.01 18.33
N THR A 41 -1.81 32.11 17.71
CA THR A 41 -0.41 32.23 17.23
C THR A 41 0.47 32.78 18.34
N SER A 42 1.65 32.20 18.52
CA SER A 42 2.65 32.71 19.47
C SER A 42 4.07 32.55 18.94
N THR A 43 5.05 33.05 19.68
CA THR A 43 6.46 32.77 19.44
C THR A 43 6.95 31.80 20.50
N TYR A 44 7.50 30.66 20.08
CA TYR A 44 8.04 29.65 20.98
C TYR A 44 9.38 29.16 20.45
N GLY A 45 10.42 29.14 21.30
CA GLY A 45 11.77 28.77 20.88
C GLY A 45 12.33 29.62 19.72
N GLY A 46 11.89 30.87 19.58
CA GLY A 46 12.28 31.76 18.48
C GLY A 46 11.55 31.51 17.15
N ALA A 47 10.66 30.51 17.07
CA ALA A 47 9.82 30.24 15.92
C ALA A 47 8.38 30.73 16.14
N ARG A 48 7.72 31.15 15.05
CA ARG A 48 6.28 31.45 15.08
C ARG A 48 5.48 30.16 14.94
N VAL A 49 4.68 29.86 15.96
CA VAL A 49 3.93 28.60 16.09
C VAL A 49 2.43 28.86 16.22
N VAL A 50 1.62 27.83 16.00
CA VAL A 50 0.23 27.79 16.44
C VAL A 50 0.16 26.93 17.70
N ARG A 51 -0.47 27.45 18.75
CA ARG A 51 -0.69 26.80 20.03
C ARG A 51 -2.12 26.28 20.08
N PHE A 52 -2.29 24.99 20.34
CA PHE A 52 -3.60 24.35 20.49
C PHE A 52 -3.50 23.34 21.64
N HIS A 53 -4.25 23.57 22.73
CA HIS A 53 -4.08 22.84 23.99
C HIS A 53 -2.60 22.77 24.44
N ASP A 54 -2.10 21.57 24.73
CA ASP A 54 -0.72 21.25 25.09
C ASP A 54 0.21 21.15 23.86
N GLN A 55 -0.30 21.35 22.65
CA GLN A 55 0.44 21.11 21.41
C GLN A 55 1.11 22.39 20.85
N ILE A 56 2.29 22.22 20.27
CA ILE A 56 3.03 23.23 19.49
C ILE A 56 3.02 22.79 18.04
N ILE A 57 2.31 23.54 17.19
CA ILE A 57 2.18 23.25 15.77
C ILE A 57 3.17 24.13 15.00
N LEU A 58 4.14 23.47 14.37
CA LEU A 58 5.07 24.04 13.41
C LEU A 58 4.54 23.73 12.00
N LYS A 59 4.46 24.76 11.15
CA LYS A 59 3.70 24.68 9.90
C LYS A 59 4.52 25.03 8.67
N ALA A 60 4.35 24.26 7.61
CA ALA A 60 4.95 24.51 6.31
C ALA A 60 3.92 24.21 5.21
N GLN A 61 4.07 24.82 4.04
CA GLN A 61 3.23 24.47 2.91
C GLN A 61 3.72 23.16 2.29
N VAL A 62 2.78 22.30 1.91
CA VAL A 62 3.05 21.13 1.07
C VAL A 62 3.23 21.59 -0.37
N THR A 63 4.38 21.29 -0.97
CA THR A 63 4.70 21.63 -2.35
C THR A 63 5.35 20.46 -3.07
N HIS A 64 5.34 20.48 -4.41
CA HIS A 64 6.03 19.52 -5.24
C HIS A 64 7.53 19.46 -4.91
N LEU A 65 8.09 18.25 -5.02
CA LEU A 65 9.47 17.96 -4.66
C LEU A 65 10.49 18.63 -5.61
N GLY A 66 10.05 19.09 -6.78
CA GLY A 66 10.86 19.69 -7.84
C GLY A 66 11.40 18.66 -8.83
N HIS A 67 11.94 19.12 -9.97
CA HIS A 67 12.59 18.25 -10.96
C HIS A 67 13.80 17.52 -10.33
N PRO A 68 14.05 16.21 -10.61
CA PRO A 68 13.41 15.33 -11.60
C PRO A 68 12.25 14.49 -11.06
N TRP A 69 11.63 14.87 -9.94
CA TRP A 69 10.67 14.01 -9.27
C TRP A 69 9.28 14.04 -9.94
N PRO A 70 8.55 12.91 -9.94
CA PRO A 70 7.20 12.83 -10.49
C PRO A 70 6.24 13.86 -9.89
N ALA A 71 5.22 14.23 -10.65
CA ALA A 71 4.18 15.20 -10.27
C ALA A 71 3.52 14.88 -8.91
N TYR A 72 3.28 13.61 -8.63
CA TYR A 72 2.63 13.19 -7.38
C TYR A 72 3.49 13.36 -6.13
N LYS A 73 4.83 13.54 -6.25
CA LYS A 73 5.73 13.62 -5.09
C LYS A 73 5.75 15.02 -4.52
N LYS A 74 5.25 15.17 -3.30
CA LYS A 74 5.18 16.42 -2.57
C LYS A 74 5.94 16.32 -1.24
N ARG A 75 6.20 17.47 -0.61
CA ARG A 75 6.91 17.56 0.66
C ARG A 75 6.58 18.82 1.44
N ILE A 76 6.94 18.82 2.71
CA ILE A 76 7.31 20.04 3.43
C ILE A 76 8.83 20.13 3.55
N GLN A 77 9.33 21.36 3.63
CA GLN A 77 10.70 21.62 4.09
C GLN A 77 10.67 21.78 5.61
N ILE A 78 11.59 21.13 6.31
CA ILE A 78 11.73 21.17 7.78
C ILE A 78 12.96 22.02 8.13
N PRO A 79 12.77 23.26 8.64
CA PRO A 79 13.86 24.08 9.12
C PRO A 79 14.58 23.45 10.32
N LYS A 80 15.90 23.64 10.42
CA LYS A 80 16.69 23.17 11.57
C LYS A 80 16.16 23.71 12.92
N SER A 81 15.62 24.94 12.93
CA SER A 81 15.03 25.55 14.12
C SER A 81 13.83 24.77 14.66
N TRP A 82 13.12 23.99 13.82
CA TRP A 82 12.02 23.14 14.30
C TRP A 82 12.50 22.04 15.22
N LEU A 83 13.71 21.53 15.00
CA LEU A 83 14.35 20.52 15.85
C LEU A 83 14.69 21.10 17.23
N GLU A 84 15.09 22.37 17.28
CA GLU A 84 15.37 23.07 18.54
C GLU A 84 14.08 23.35 19.32
N VAL A 85 13.02 23.74 18.60
CA VAL A 85 11.68 23.92 19.16
C VAL A 85 11.16 22.62 19.73
N GLU A 86 11.24 21.50 18.99
CA GLU A 86 10.77 20.19 19.46
C GLU A 86 11.49 19.78 20.74
N ARG A 87 12.83 19.83 20.78
CA ARG A 87 13.60 19.48 21.99
C ARG A 87 13.26 20.34 23.20
N ARG A 88 12.87 21.59 22.98
CA ARG A 88 12.43 22.49 24.06
C ARG A 88 11.00 22.14 24.50
N ALA A 89 10.08 21.99 23.56
CA ALA A 89 8.69 21.61 23.81
C ALA A 89 8.60 20.29 24.58
N THR A 90 9.36 19.27 24.16
CA THR A 90 9.43 17.97 24.83
C THR A 90 9.92 18.09 26.29
N ARG A 91 10.90 18.97 26.57
CA ARG A 91 11.34 19.25 27.96
C ARG A 91 10.30 19.99 28.79
N ASP A 92 9.51 20.84 28.14
CA ASP A 92 8.43 21.60 28.78
C ASP A 92 7.12 20.78 28.90
N GLY A 93 7.13 19.49 28.54
CA GLY A 93 5.97 18.60 28.60
C GLY A 93 4.92 18.84 27.52
N LEU A 94 5.32 19.42 26.38
CA LEU A 94 4.45 19.79 25.28
C LEU A 94 4.61 18.83 24.10
N VAL A 95 3.52 18.61 23.37
CA VAL A 95 3.53 17.77 22.15
C VAL A 95 3.85 18.64 20.95
N THR A 96 4.92 18.32 20.21
CA THR A 96 5.24 19.04 18.96
C THR A 96 4.59 18.32 17.76
N ARG A 97 4.03 19.09 16.83
CA ARG A 97 3.46 18.60 15.56
C ARG A 97 4.12 19.32 14.39
N PHE A 98 4.51 18.58 13.36
CA PHE A 98 4.98 19.16 12.09
C PHE A 98 3.84 19.06 11.08
N VAL A 99 3.15 20.16 10.84
CA VAL A 99 1.96 20.19 9.99
C VAL A 99 2.27 20.78 8.63
N GLY A 100 2.11 19.96 7.60
CA GLY A 100 2.02 20.40 6.21
C GLY A 100 0.63 20.94 5.89
N ILE A 101 0.58 22.02 5.11
CA ILE A 101 -0.67 22.61 4.62
C ILE A 101 -0.70 22.44 3.10
N TYR A 102 -1.56 21.54 2.64
CA TYR A 102 -1.93 21.44 1.23
C TYR A 102 -3.13 22.34 0.95
N ARG A 103 -3.04 23.17 -0.09
CA ARG A 103 -4.13 24.07 -0.52
C ARG A 103 -4.18 24.16 -2.04
N TYR A 104 -5.31 23.75 -2.61
CA TYR A 104 -5.62 23.99 -4.01
C TYR A 104 -7.07 24.46 -4.14
N ARG A 105 -7.25 25.68 -4.66
CA ARG A 105 -8.57 26.34 -4.73
C ARG A 105 -9.30 26.29 -3.38
N ALA A 106 -10.43 25.60 -3.28
CA ALA A 106 -11.24 25.45 -2.08
C ALA A 106 -10.85 24.25 -1.20
N VAL A 107 -9.96 23.36 -1.68
CA VAL A 107 -9.50 22.17 -0.95
C VAL A 107 -8.36 22.54 0.00
N THR A 108 -8.50 22.15 1.26
CA THR A 108 -7.43 22.22 2.27
C THR A 108 -7.31 20.85 2.93
N VAL A 109 -6.10 20.30 2.90
CA VAL A 109 -5.72 19.08 3.63
C VAL A 109 -4.51 19.40 4.48
N PHE A 110 -4.58 19.05 5.76
CA PHE A 110 -3.45 19.15 6.68
C PHE A 110 -2.74 17.81 6.75
N VAL A 111 -1.42 17.81 6.78
CA VAL A 111 -0.60 16.60 6.87
C VAL A 111 0.21 16.67 8.15
N ASP A 112 -0.16 15.90 9.16
CA ASP A 112 0.59 15.78 10.41
C ASP A 112 1.72 14.77 10.23
N PHE A 113 2.96 15.24 10.27
CA PHE A 113 4.17 14.42 10.20
C PHE A 113 4.67 14.18 11.63
N ASP A 114 4.75 12.91 12.07
CA ASP A 114 5.20 12.59 13.43
C ASP A 114 6.69 12.93 13.61
N PRO A 115 7.03 13.99 14.38
CA PRO A 115 8.42 14.43 14.50
C PRO A 115 9.36 13.34 15.00
N ARG A 116 8.86 12.39 15.82
CA ARG A 116 9.67 11.30 16.39
C ARG A 116 10.30 10.42 15.31
N THR A 117 9.59 10.22 14.19
CA THR A 117 10.03 9.37 13.09
C THR A 117 11.01 10.08 12.14
N TYR A 118 10.98 11.42 12.11
CA TYR A 118 11.86 12.24 11.26
C TYR A 118 13.12 12.73 12.00
N ILE A 119 13.07 12.99 13.30
CA ILE A 119 14.16 13.64 14.04
C ILE A 119 15.38 12.72 14.26
N GLN A 120 15.17 11.40 14.38
CA GLN A 120 16.21 10.45 14.74
C GLN A 120 17.19 10.11 13.59
N ARG A 121 16.96 10.61 12.36
CA ARG A 121 17.73 10.19 11.17
C ARG A 121 18.83 11.18 10.84
N ALA A 122 20.10 10.78 10.95
CA ALA A 122 21.23 11.69 10.77
C ALA A 122 21.39 12.27 9.34
N ALA A 123 20.71 11.72 8.32
CA ALA A 123 21.07 11.96 6.91
C ALA A 123 20.03 12.69 6.03
N ASN A 124 18.76 12.89 6.41
CA ASN A 124 17.73 13.37 5.45
C ASN A 124 16.66 14.34 6.02
N ASN A 125 16.92 14.98 7.17
CA ASN A 125 15.87 15.66 7.96
C ASN A 125 15.42 17.04 7.45
N SER A 126 15.75 17.43 6.22
CA SER A 126 15.32 18.71 5.66
C SER A 126 13.95 18.65 5.02
N ALA A 127 13.35 17.48 4.83
CA ALA A 127 12.02 17.35 4.25
C ALA A 127 11.26 16.13 4.76
N ALA A 128 9.93 16.27 4.82
CA ALA A 128 9.01 15.15 4.99
C ALA A 128 8.13 15.03 3.75
N HIS A 129 7.94 13.79 3.27
CA HIS A 129 7.31 13.53 1.98
C HIS A 129 5.87 13.06 2.13
N VAL A 130 5.03 13.51 1.20
CA VAL A 130 3.63 13.12 1.06
C VAL A 130 3.34 12.87 -0.42
N SER A 131 2.55 11.86 -0.72
CA SER A 131 2.12 11.50 -2.06
C SER A 131 0.80 12.21 -2.39
N THR A 132 0.47 12.33 -3.67
CA THR A 132 -0.85 12.88 -4.06
C THR A 132 -1.98 11.93 -3.68
N ASN A 133 -1.72 10.63 -3.67
CA ASN A 133 -2.67 9.67 -3.14
C ASN A 133 -2.98 9.91 -1.65
N ASP A 134 -2.00 10.27 -0.81
CA ASP A 134 -2.25 10.56 0.61
C ASP A 134 -3.28 11.69 0.78
N LEU A 135 -3.19 12.71 -0.08
CA LEU A 135 -4.11 13.84 -0.11
C LEU A 135 -5.48 13.45 -0.65
N HIS A 136 -5.53 12.62 -1.70
CA HIS A 136 -6.76 12.06 -2.26
C HIS A 136 -7.52 11.23 -1.22
N GLN A 137 -6.84 10.34 -0.51
CA GLN A 137 -7.44 9.51 0.55
C GLN A 137 -8.04 10.38 1.65
N ALA A 138 -7.30 11.39 2.13
CA ALA A 138 -7.83 12.30 3.15
C ALA A 138 -9.01 13.14 2.63
N GLN A 139 -9.00 13.56 1.37
CA GLN A 139 -10.11 14.33 0.80
C GLN A 139 -11.39 13.47 0.72
N THR A 140 -11.27 12.22 0.29
CA THR A 140 -12.41 11.31 0.06
C THR A 140 -12.89 10.61 1.34
N LEU A 141 -11.98 10.20 2.22
CA LEU A 141 -12.27 9.45 3.46
C LEU A 141 -12.25 10.31 4.73
N GLY A 142 -11.76 11.55 4.64
CA GLY A 142 -11.59 12.46 5.78
C GLY A 142 -10.22 12.36 6.45
N LEU A 143 -9.73 11.15 6.74
CA LEU A 143 -8.41 10.92 7.32
C LEU A 143 -7.70 9.74 6.65
N PHE A 144 -6.38 9.83 6.56
CA PHE A 144 -5.55 8.76 6.04
C PHE A 144 -4.17 8.74 6.69
N GLU A 145 -3.83 7.63 7.35
CA GLU A 145 -2.53 7.40 7.96
C GLU A 145 -1.66 6.50 7.06
N ARG A 146 -0.38 6.85 6.91
CA ARG A 146 0.59 6.04 6.18
C ARG A 146 1.92 5.96 6.92
N VAL A 147 2.46 4.74 6.97
CA VAL A 147 3.87 4.50 7.29
C VAL A 147 4.63 4.28 5.99
N ASP A 148 5.59 5.16 5.69
CA ASP A 148 6.39 5.05 4.46
C ASP A 148 7.42 3.91 4.53
N ARG A 149 8.06 3.60 3.40
CA ARG A 149 9.11 2.56 3.32
C ARG A 149 10.30 2.78 4.25
N ASN A 150 10.52 4.02 4.70
CA ASN A 150 11.59 4.30 5.65
C ASN A 150 11.07 4.12 7.08
N GLY A 151 9.77 3.97 7.34
CA GLY A 151 9.19 3.94 8.69
C GLY A 151 8.83 5.33 9.23
N ASN A 152 8.72 6.33 8.35
CA ASN A 152 8.14 7.61 8.76
C ASN A 152 6.62 7.52 8.81
N CYS A 153 6.00 8.10 9.85
CA CYS A 153 4.56 8.15 9.99
C CYS A 153 4.03 9.54 9.64
N LEU A 154 2.97 9.58 8.82
CA LEU A 154 2.22 10.79 8.52
C LEU A 154 0.72 10.50 8.46
N THR A 155 -0.07 11.50 8.80
CA THR A 155 -1.53 11.45 8.70
C THR A 155 -2.03 12.65 7.93
N SER A 156 -2.70 12.41 6.81
CA SER A 156 -3.38 13.44 6.03
C SER A 156 -4.83 13.57 6.51
N VAL A 157 -5.29 14.80 6.76
CA VAL A 157 -6.53 15.11 7.47
C VAL A 157 -7.25 16.24 6.74
N ARG A 158 -8.52 15.99 6.38
CA ARG A 158 -9.39 17.02 5.79
C ARG A 158 -9.64 18.13 6.80
N ALA A 159 -9.73 19.37 6.32
CA ALA A 159 -9.62 20.55 7.17
C ALA A 159 -10.57 20.58 8.38
N GLU A 160 -11.81 20.17 8.20
CA GLU A 160 -12.84 20.19 9.24
C GLU A 160 -12.65 19.11 10.31
N LEU A 161 -11.81 18.10 10.07
CA LEU A 161 -11.54 17.00 11.01
C LEU A 161 -10.25 17.22 11.82
N LEU A 162 -9.48 18.28 11.54
CA LEU A 162 -8.17 18.49 12.16
C LEU A 162 -8.26 18.61 13.69
N ALA A 163 -9.26 19.33 14.21
CA ALA A 163 -9.43 19.48 15.66
C ALA A 163 -9.68 18.14 16.34
N ASP A 164 -10.65 17.36 15.84
CA ASP A 164 -11.03 16.05 16.36
C ASP A 164 -9.87 15.04 16.28
N TYR A 165 -9.12 15.06 15.19
CA TYR A 165 -7.88 14.29 15.04
C TYR A 165 -6.86 14.63 16.12
N LEU A 166 -6.56 15.92 16.33
CA LEU A 166 -5.51 16.33 17.27
C LEU A 166 -5.87 16.06 18.73
N VAL A 167 -7.15 15.97 19.09
CA VAL A 167 -7.60 15.59 20.44
C VAL A 167 -7.85 14.09 20.59
N GLY A 168 -7.60 13.29 19.55
CA GLY A 168 -7.64 11.82 19.59
C GLY A 168 -9.05 11.23 19.50
N VAL A 169 -10.00 11.93 18.88
CA VAL A 169 -11.39 11.47 18.72
C VAL A 169 -11.64 10.84 17.34
N ALA A 170 -10.78 11.09 16.35
CA ALA A 170 -10.91 10.51 15.02
C ALA A 170 -10.31 9.09 14.93
N ASP A 171 -11.06 8.16 14.36
CA ASP A 171 -10.57 6.82 14.01
C ASP A 171 -9.97 6.83 12.59
N THR A 172 -8.77 6.28 12.46
CA THR A 172 -8.04 6.16 11.18
C THR A 172 -8.08 4.73 10.63
N THR A 173 -8.78 3.82 11.30
CA THR A 173 -8.74 2.38 11.00
C THR A 173 -9.73 2.02 9.91
N HIS A 174 -9.21 1.52 8.78
CA HIS A 174 -10.06 0.94 7.73
C HIS A 174 -10.42 -0.53 8.09
N PRO A 175 -11.71 -0.91 8.24
CA PRO A 175 -12.08 -2.26 8.68
C PRO A 175 -11.48 -3.39 7.83
N SER A 176 -11.42 -3.20 6.51
CA SER A 176 -10.79 -4.15 5.59
C SER A 176 -9.28 -4.34 5.83
N VAL A 177 -8.56 -3.31 6.31
CA VAL A 177 -7.14 -3.45 6.68
C VAL A 177 -6.98 -4.33 7.92
N ASP A 178 -7.92 -4.27 8.87
CA ASP A 178 -7.89 -5.07 10.09
C ASP A 178 -8.04 -6.57 9.81
N VAL A 179 -8.84 -6.94 8.82
CA VAL A 179 -8.95 -8.32 8.33
C VAL A 179 -7.57 -8.87 7.97
N PHE A 180 -6.79 -8.10 7.19
CA PHE A 180 -5.45 -8.54 6.82
C PHE A 180 -4.46 -8.47 7.98
N ARG A 181 -4.59 -7.49 8.87
CA ARG A 181 -3.75 -7.42 10.08
C ARG A 181 -3.92 -8.68 10.93
N ARG A 182 -5.16 -9.13 11.14
CA ARG A 182 -5.49 -10.37 11.85
C ARG A 182 -4.97 -11.60 11.11
N PHE A 183 -5.21 -11.71 9.80
CA PHE A 183 -4.68 -12.82 9.00
C PHE A 183 -3.15 -12.93 9.10
N ASN A 184 -2.45 -11.80 9.10
CA ASN A 184 -0.99 -11.76 9.20
C ASN A 184 -0.45 -12.22 10.56
N GLN A 185 -1.22 -12.16 11.65
CA GLN A 185 -0.78 -12.66 12.96
C GLN A 185 -0.45 -14.17 12.89
N ASP A 186 -1.20 -14.92 12.08
CA ASP A 186 -0.99 -16.36 11.89
C ASP A 186 -0.17 -16.70 10.64
N PHE A 187 -0.29 -15.91 9.57
CA PHE A 187 0.36 -16.21 8.31
C PHE A 187 1.86 -15.84 8.30
N PHE A 188 2.23 -14.73 8.94
CA PHE A 188 3.62 -14.25 9.01
C PHE A 188 4.40 -14.91 10.14
N THR A 189 4.72 -16.19 9.95
CA THR A 189 5.51 -16.98 10.90
C THR A 189 7.03 -16.84 10.70
N GLY A 190 7.47 -16.29 9.57
CA GLY A 190 8.90 -16.24 9.18
C GLY A 190 9.52 -17.58 8.81
N ARG A 191 8.74 -18.67 8.78
CA ARG A 191 9.21 -20.00 8.41
C ARG A 191 9.23 -20.18 6.88
N TRP A 192 10.15 -21.03 6.42
CA TRP A 192 10.15 -21.50 5.04
C TRP A 192 9.06 -22.56 4.87
N LEU A 193 8.15 -22.33 3.92
CA LEU A 193 7.10 -23.26 3.54
C LEU A 193 7.61 -24.11 2.37
N ARG A 194 7.58 -25.44 2.52
CA ARG A 194 7.89 -26.36 1.42
C ARG A 194 6.68 -26.52 0.50
N ALA A 195 6.95 -26.61 -0.80
CA ALA A 195 5.91 -26.80 -1.80
C ALA A 195 5.05 -28.04 -1.56
N LEU A 196 5.68 -29.17 -1.23
CA LEU A 196 4.97 -30.43 -1.05
C LEU A 196 3.99 -30.38 0.13
N ASP A 197 4.42 -29.82 1.28
CA ASP A 197 3.58 -29.66 2.47
C ASP A 197 2.35 -28.78 2.15
N ALA A 198 2.57 -27.63 1.50
CA ALA A 198 1.51 -26.70 1.11
C ALA A 198 0.51 -27.34 0.12
N VAL A 199 1.02 -28.07 -0.88
CA VAL A 199 0.21 -28.75 -1.89
C VAL A 199 -0.59 -29.91 -1.28
N GLN A 200 0.01 -30.68 -0.37
CA GLN A 200 -0.66 -31.75 0.36
C GLN A 200 -1.79 -31.22 1.25
N GLU A 201 -1.56 -30.09 1.94
CA GLU A 201 -2.59 -29.43 2.74
C GLU A 201 -3.77 -28.99 1.87
N MET A 202 -3.50 -28.28 0.76
CA MET A 202 -4.53 -27.88 -0.20
C MET A 202 -5.28 -29.08 -0.79
N HIS A 203 -4.59 -30.20 -1.01
CA HIS A 203 -5.20 -31.43 -1.49
C HIS A 203 -6.12 -32.08 -0.47
N ALA A 204 -5.71 -32.17 0.79
CA ALA A 204 -6.55 -32.66 1.86
C ALA A 204 -7.84 -31.83 2.02
N ALA A 205 -7.76 -30.52 1.73
CA ALA A 205 -8.89 -29.60 1.70
C ALA A 205 -9.66 -29.57 0.36
N ALA A 206 -9.30 -30.42 -0.62
CA ALA A 206 -9.89 -30.45 -1.96
C ALA A 206 -9.84 -29.10 -2.73
N TRP A 207 -8.85 -28.25 -2.47
CA TRP A 207 -8.70 -26.94 -3.12
C TRP A 207 -8.49 -27.09 -4.64
N PRO A 208 -9.18 -26.32 -5.50
CA PRO A 208 -9.14 -26.53 -6.96
C PRO A 208 -7.76 -26.43 -7.60
N ASP A 209 -6.94 -25.45 -7.18
CA ASP A 209 -5.68 -25.11 -7.84
C ASP A 209 -4.44 -25.75 -7.20
N ARG A 210 -4.67 -26.75 -6.33
CA ARG A 210 -3.63 -27.49 -5.59
C ARG A 210 -2.48 -28.06 -6.44
N PHE A 211 -2.71 -28.33 -7.72
CA PHE A 211 -1.71 -28.96 -8.61
C PHE A 211 -0.97 -27.97 -9.52
N GLN A 212 -1.20 -26.67 -9.37
CA GLN A 212 -0.53 -25.65 -10.18
C GLN A 212 0.90 -25.37 -9.70
N ASN A 213 1.79 -24.99 -10.62
CA ASN A 213 3.21 -24.73 -10.30
C ASN A 213 3.44 -23.41 -9.55
N GLU A 214 2.52 -22.44 -9.66
CA GLU A 214 2.52 -21.19 -8.89
C GLU A 214 1.88 -21.41 -7.49
N TRP A 215 2.22 -22.52 -6.84
CA TRP A 215 1.58 -22.98 -5.61
C TRP A 215 1.57 -21.95 -4.47
N ALA A 216 2.58 -21.06 -4.40
CA ALA A 216 2.66 -20.05 -3.35
C ALA A 216 1.48 -19.05 -3.40
N GLY A 217 1.01 -18.69 -4.61
CA GLY A 217 -0.17 -17.86 -4.79
C GLY A 217 -1.44 -18.60 -4.38
N PHE A 218 -1.64 -19.80 -4.91
CA PHE A 218 -2.81 -20.62 -4.60
C PHE A 218 -2.89 -21.04 -3.12
N TYR A 219 -1.76 -21.24 -2.46
CA TYR A 219 -1.70 -21.53 -1.02
C TYR A 219 -2.09 -20.31 -0.20
N LEU A 220 -1.65 -19.11 -0.59
CA LEU A 220 -2.07 -17.86 0.02
C LEU A 220 -3.59 -17.66 -0.13
N GLU A 221 -4.15 -17.84 -1.32
CA GLU A 221 -5.60 -17.79 -1.56
C GLU A 221 -6.36 -18.78 -0.68
N TYR A 222 -5.93 -20.05 -0.64
CA TYR A 222 -6.54 -21.09 0.19
C TYR A 222 -6.51 -20.72 1.68
N ARG A 223 -5.36 -20.26 2.18
CA ARG A 223 -5.20 -19.88 3.59
C ARG A 223 -6.07 -18.67 3.94
N PHE A 224 -6.18 -17.70 3.03
CA PHE A 224 -7.00 -16.51 3.23
C PHE A 224 -8.50 -16.83 3.19
N ASP A 225 -8.99 -17.61 2.21
CA ASP A 225 -10.39 -18.06 2.15
C ASP A 225 -10.79 -18.81 3.41
N ARG A 226 -9.94 -19.75 3.86
CA ARG A 226 -10.18 -20.50 5.09
C ARG A 226 -10.25 -19.59 6.32
N PHE A 227 -9.37 -18.59 6.41
CA PHE A 227 -9.38 -17.61 7.50
C PHE A 227 -10.65 -16.77 7.52
N VAL A 228 -11.02 -16.16 6.38
CA VAL A 228 -12.22 -15.31 6.26
C VAL A 228 -13.49 -16.08 6.66
N ARG A 229 -13.61 -17.33 6.23
CA ARG A 229 -14.76 -18.19 6.58
C ARG A 229 -14.78 -18.55 8.06
N ALA A 230 -13.63 -18.92 8.62
CA ALA A 230 -13.53 -19.31 10.02
C ALA A 230 -13.86 -18.15 10.97
N GLU A 231 -13.46 -16.93 10.61
CA GLU A 231 -13.64 -15.73 11.42
C GLU A 231 -14.96 -14.99 11.12
N GLY A 232 -15.77 -15.44 10.17
CA GLY A 232 -17.04 -14.81 9.80
C GLY A 232 -16.89 -13.41 9.22
N LEU A 233 -15.84 -13.16 8.41
CA LEU A 233 -15.46 -11.82 7.92
C LEU A 233 -15.98 -11.50 6.51
N ALA A 234 -16.85 -12.35 5.96
CA ALA A 234 -17.32 -12.24 4.58
C ALA A 234 -18.09 -10.93 4.29
N ASP A 235 -18.71 -10.34 5.30
CA ASP A 235 -19.42 -9.05 5.21
C ASP A 235 -18.48 -7.84 5.18
N ILE A 236 -17.16 -8.05 5.30
CA ILE A 236 -16.12 -7.01 5.19
C ILE A 236 -15.23 -7.31 3.98
N VAL A 237 -14.66 -8.51 3.93
CA VAL A 237 -13.82 -8.98 2.82
C VAL A 237 -14.20 -10.41 2.50
N GLN A 238 -14.52 -10.67 1.24
CA GLN A 238 -14.82 -12.00 0.74
C GLN A 238 -13.77 -12.45 -0.27
N PHE A 239 -13.31 -13.69 -0.13
CA PHE A 239 -12.59 -14.39 -1.19
C PHE A 239 -13.57 -15.02 -2.18
N GLN A 240 -13.31 -14.91 -3.49
CA GLN A 240 -14.10 -15.56 -4.52
C GLN A 240 -13.25 -16.14 -5.66
N LYS A 241 -13.80 -17.15 -6.35
CA LYS A 241 -13.31 -17.62 -7.65
C LYS A 241 -14.46 -17.62 -8.64
N LYS A 242 -14.76 -16.48 -9.27
CA LYS A 242 -15.87 -16.34 -10.22
C LYS A 242 -15.37 -16.38 -11.66
N LYS A 243 -15.71 -17.44 -12.38
CA LYS A 243 -15.39 -17.61 -13.82
C LYS A 243 -16.57 -17.28 -14.75
N GLN A 244 -17.52 -16.46 -14.31
CA GLN A 244 -18.71 -16.14 -15.10
C GLN A 244 -18.43 -15.04 -16.12
N ARG A 245 -18.90 -15.24 -17.36
CA ARG A 245 -18.75 -14.28 -18.46
C ARG A 245 -19.45 -12.96 -18.11
N GLY A 246 -18.69 -11.85 -18.11
CA GLY A 246 -19.18 -10.51 -17.80
C GLY A 246 -18.94 -10.05 -16.35
N GLY A 247 -18.65 -10.99 -15.43
CA GLY A 247 -18.22 -10.65 -14.07
C GLY A 247 -16.72 -10.37 -13.98
N TYR A 248 -16.29 -9.76 -12.88
CA TYR A 248 -14.87 -9.58 -12.57
C TYR A 248 -14.27 -10.86 -11.98
N ASP A 249 -13.23 -11.39 -12.63
CA ASP A 249 -12.42 -12.52 -12.14
C ASP A 249 -11.29 -12.02 -11.24
N TYR A 250 -11.69 -11.43 -10.11
CA TYR A 250 -10.79 -10.97 -9.06
C TYR A 250 -10.98 -11.80 -7.78
N ASP A 251 -9.90 -11.94 -7.02
CA ASP A 251 -9.86 -12.78 -5.82
C ASP A 251 -10.66 -12.21 -4.65
N LEU A 252 -10.75 -10.88 -4.54
CA LEU A 252 -11.27 -10.19 -3.35
C LEU A 252 -12.47 -9.29 -3.69
N VAL A 253 -13.47 -9.32 -2.82
CA VAL A 253 -14.62 -8.40 -2.82
C VAL A 253 -14.68 -7.72 -1.46
N PHE A 254 -14.75 -6.39 -1.46
CA PHE A 254 -14.88 -5.57 -0.26
C PHE A 254 -16.32 -5.07 -0.17
N HIS A 255 -16.88 -5.10 1.04
CA HIS A 255 -18.29 -4.78 1.25
C HIS A 255 -18.46 -3.59 2.21
N ASP A 256 -19.50 -2.81 1.96
CA ASP A 256 -20.09 -1.84 2.89
C ASP A 256 -21.51 -2.32 3.23
N GLY A 257 -21.61 -3.03 4.36
CA GLY A 257 -22.82 -3.76 4.72
C GLY A 257 -23.22 -4.78 3.64
N PRO A 258 -24.45 -4.73 3.09
CA PRO A 258 -24.90 -5.70 2.09
C PRO A 258 -24.43 -5.38 0.65
N ARG A 259 -23.70 -4.28 0.44
CA ARG A 259 -23.31 -3.81 -0.89
C ARG A 259 -21.84 -4.08 -1.13
N VAL A 260 -21.51 -4.45 -2.36
CA VAL A 260 -20.11 -4.42 -2.82
C VAL A 260 -19.68 -2.96 -2.89
N ASP A 261 -18.61 -2.64 -2.16
CA ASP A 261 -17.98 -1.32 -2.16
C ASP A 261 -16.94 -1.23 -3.28
N PHE A 262 -16.03 -2.21 -3.36
CA PHE A 262 -15.05 -2.32 -4.46
C PHE A 262 -14.43 -3.73 -4.54
N TYR A 263 -13.55 -3.93 -5.52
CA TYR A 263 -12.83 -5.20 -5.73
C TYR A 263 -11.34 -5.09 -5.47
N GLY A 264 -10.70 -6.24 -5.27
CA GLY A 264 -9.25 -6.33 -5.24
C GLY A 264 -8.74 -7.70 -5.59
N ASP A 265 -7.42 -7.85 -5.58
CA ASP A 265 -6.76 -9.08 -5.96
C ASP A 265 -5.64 -9.49 -5.01
N LEU A 266 -5.46 -10.80 -4.85
CA LEU A 266 -4.49 -11.35 -3.94
C LEU A 266 -3.29 -11.89 -4.72
N LYS A 267 -2.14 -11.25 -4.56
CA LYS A 267 -0.93 -11.60 -5.33
C LYS A 267 0.17 -12.12 -4.42
N ALA A 268 0.81 -13.21 -4.82
CA ALA A 268 2.10 -13.63 -4.30
C ALA A 268 3.22 -13.22 -5.28
N SER A 269 4.20 -12.46 -4.80
CA SER A 269 5.30 -11.96 -5.62
C SER A 269 6.66 -12.23 -4.99
N ASN A 270 7.68 -12.45 -5.82
CA ASN A 270 9.05 -12.57 -5.33
C ASN A 270 9.58 -11.17 -4.97
N ILE A 271 10.13 -11.01 -3.76
CA ILE A 271 10.62 -9.74 -3.25
C ILE A 271 11.68 -9.08 -4.16
N ALA A 272 12.49 -9.88 -4.86
CA ALA A 272 13.56 -9.40 -5.75
C ALA A 272 13.04 -8.79 -7.07
N LYS A 273 11.77 -9.03 -7.46
CA LYS A 273 11.21 -8.44 -8.68
C LYS A 273 11.00 -6.94 -8.50
N GLN A 274 11.21 -6.17 -9.57
CA GLN A 274 11.03 -4.70 -9.55
C GLN A 274 9.60 -4.25 -9.87
N GLU A 275 8.76 -5.18 -10.34
CA GLU A 275 7.38 -4.96 -10.75
C GLU A 275 6.47 -6.05 -10.20
N ALA A 276 5.24 -5.68 -9.86
CA ALA A 276 4.14 -6.61 -9.67
C ALA A 276 3.27 -6.58 -10.93
N ILE A 277 3.08 -7.73 -11.56
CA ILE A 277 2.15 -7.87 -12.70
C ILE A 277 0.74 -7.88 -12.11
N GLY A 278 -0.10 -6.94 -12.55
CA GLY A 278 -1.49 -6.85 -12.14
C GLY A 278 -2.42 -7.55 -13.12
N ASN A 279 -3.63 -7.02 -13.20
CA ASN A 279 -4.74 -7.63 -13.91
C ASN A 279 -4.82 -7.17 -15.37
N ASP A 280 -5.79 -7.72 -16.10
CA ASP A 280 -6.14 -7.20 -17.42
C ASP A 280 -6.50 -5.72 -17.33
N ARG A 281 -6.02 -4.93 -18.31
CA ARG A 281 -6.17 -3.49 -18.31
C ARG A 281 -7.63 -3.06 -18.49
N ASP A 282 -8.35 -3.69 -19.40
CA ASP A 282 -9.71 -3.27 -19.76
C ASP A 282 -10.68 -3.62 -18.63
N ASP A 283 -10.50 -4.79 -18.01
CA ASP A 283 -11.26 -5.15 -16.80
C ASP A 283 -10.96 -4.19 -15.64
N LEU A 284 -9.69 -3.83 -15.41
CA LEU A 284 -9.35 -2.89 -14.34
C LEU A 284 -9.94 -1.50 -14.59
N VAL A 285 -9.88 -0.99 -15.83
CA VAL A 285 -10.50 0.29 -16.20
C VAL A 285 -11.99 0.26 -15.90
N ARG A 286 -12.70 -0.78 -16.37
CA ARG A 286 -14.13 -0.94 -16.10
C ARG A 286 -14.43 -1.01 -14.60
N CYS A 287 -13.60 -1.70 -13.82
CA CYS A 287 -13.75 -1.77 -12.37
C CYS A 287 -13.55 -0.41 -11.68
N LEU A 288 -12.58 0.38 -12.12
CA LEU A 288 -12.34 1.72 -11.58
C LEU A 288 -13.46 2.69 -11.95
N GLU A 289 -14.02 2.59 -13.16
CA GLU A 289 -15.18 3.39 -13.58
C GLU A 289 -16.43 3.07 -12.75
N GLU A 290 -16.63 1.80 -12.36
CA GLU A 290 -17.80 1.36 -11.62
C GLU A 290 -17.68 1.57 -10.09
N PHE A 291 -16.49 1.32 -9.51
CA PHE A 291 -16.29 1.31 -8.04
C PHE A 291 -15.32 2.39 -7.54
N GLY A 292 -14.72 3.18 -8.42
CA GLY A 292 -13.79 4.28 -8.09
C GLY A 292 -12.40 3.84 -7.63
N ARG A 293 -12.24 2.59 -7.17
CA ARG A 293 -10.98 2.08 -6.62
C ARG A 293 -10.80 0.58 -6.83
N PHE A 294 -9.54 0.13 -6.68
CA PHE A 294 -9.16 -1.27 -6.75
C PHE A 294 -7.96 -1.57 -5.84
N TRP A 295 -7.99 -2.66 -5.06
CA TRP A 295 -6.86 -3.04 -4.20
C TRP A 295 -6.04 -4.19 -4.75
N TYR A 296 -4.73 -4.00 -4.86
CA TYR A 296 -3.78 -5.10 -4.95
C TYR A 296 -3.23 -5.42 -3.56
N VAL A 297 -3.55 -6.60 -3.05
CA VAL A 297 -3.01 -7.13 -1.80
C VAL A 297 -1.85 -8.06 -2.14
N ILE A 298 -0.63 -7.56 -1.97
CA ILE A 298 0.58 -8.24 -2.43
C ILE A 298 1.35 -8.79 -1.24
N TYR A 299 1.50 -10.11 -1.23
CA TYR A 299 2.38 -10.84 -0.31
C TYR A 299 3.71 -11.12 -1.01
N GLU A 300 4.77 -10.48 -0.53
CA GLU A 300 6.12 -10.68 -1.02
C GLU A 300 6.82 -11.81 -0.27
N HIS A 301 7.53 -12.65 -1.03
CA HIS A 301 8.24 -13.80 -0.49
C HIS A 301 9.65 -13.94 -1.06
N ASP A 302 10.54 -14.49 -0.24
CA ASP A 302 11.79 -15.11 -0.72
C ASP A 302 11.47 -16.44 -1.40
N THR A 303 12.33 -16.89 -2.32
CA THR A 303 12.11 -18.12 -3.08
C THR A 303 13.40 -18.94 -3.19
N VAL A 304 13.32 -20.24 -2.89
CA VAL A 304 14.30 -21.23 -3.32
C VAL A 304 13.68 -22.00 -4.49
N HIS A 305 14.38 -22.04 -5.62
CA HIS A 305 13.93 -22.76 -6.81
C HIS A 305 14.45 -24.19 -6.80
N GLY A 306 13.64 -25.15 -7.26
CA GLY A 306 14.02 -26.58 -7.27
C GLY A 306 15.31 -26.84 -8.05
N LYS A 307 15.55 -26.09 -9.13
CA LYS A 307 16.78 -26.16 -9.93
C LYS A 307 18.05 -25.89 -9.11
N ALA A 308 17.97 -25.08 -8.05
CA ALA A 308 19.13 -24.80 -7.18
C ALA A 308 19.62 -26.06 -6.45
N ASN A 309 18.74 -27.06 -6.29
CA ASN A 309 18.99 -28.30 -5.57
C ASN A 309 18.84 -29.54 -6.46
N GLY A 310 19.18 -29.43 -7.75
CA GLY A 310 19.16 -30.55 -8.68
C GLY A 310 17.75 -31.06 -9.03
N ASP A 311 16.73 -30.21 -8.91
CA ASP A 311 15.32 -30.50 -9.25
C ASP A 311 14.64 -31.58 -8.40
N VAL A 312 15.24 -31.99 -7.27
CA VAL A 312 14.68 -33.01 -6.36
C VAL A 312 13.24 -32.69 -5.97
N ALA A 313 12.96 -31.45 -5.54
CA ALA A 313 11.61 -31.04 -5.14
C ALA A 313 10.60 -31.08 -6.30
N THR A 314 11.04 -30.81 -7.53
CA THR A 314 10.20 -30.91 -8.73
C THR A 314 9.80 -32.37 -8.98
N ILE A 315 10.77 -33.28 -8.87
CA ILE A 315 10.56 -34.73 -9.04
C ILE A 315 9.60 -35.25 -7.95
N GLU A 316 9.88 -34.95 -6.68
CA GLU A 316 9.02 -35.33 -5.55
C GLU A 316 7.58 -34.87 -5.74
N TRP A 317 7.38 -33.61 -6.15
CA TRP A 317 6.05 -33.07 -6.43
C TRP A 317 5.36 -33.79 -7.59
N ASN A 318 6.07 -34.05 -8.70
CA ASN A 318 5.52 -34.75 -9.86
C ASN A 318 5.12 -36.19 -9.55
N GLU A 319 5.96 -36.92 -8.83
CA GLU A 319 5.66 -38.29 -8.39
C GLU A 319 4.49 -38.32 -7.41
N TRP A 320 4.44 -37.40 -6.45
CA TRP A 320 3.32 -37.30 -5.51
C TRP A 320 2.00 -36.97 -6.22
N ARG A 321 2.00 -36.02 -7.17
CA ARG A 321 0.80 -35.71 -7.96
C ARG A 321 0.24 -36.96 -8.66
N ARG A 322 1.14 -37.75 -9.24
CA ARG A 322 0.77 -39.00 -9.91
C ARG A 322 0.22 -40.04 -8.92
N SER A 323 0.83 -40.18 -7.74
CA SER A 323 0.39 -41.15 -6.73
C SER A 323 -1.01 -40.85 -6.19
N VAL A 324 -1.42 -39.59 -6.18
CA VAL A 324 -2.80 -39.16 -5.84
C VAL A 324 -3.74 -39.08 -7.04
N GLY A 325 -3.35 -39.66 -8.18
CA GLY A 325 -4.22 -39.80 -9.36
C GLY A 325 -4.27 -38.59 -10.30
N HIS A 326 -3.41 -37.59 -10.13
CA HIS A 326 -3.28 -36.50 -11.11
C HIS A 326 -2.44 -36.97 -12.30
N VAL A 327 -3.12 -37.33 -13.38
CA VAL A 327 -2.50 -37.74 -14.65
C VAL A 327 -2.82 -36.69 -15.71
N GLN A 328 -1.80 -36.05 -16.29
CA GLN A 328 -1.98 -35.20 -17.47
C GLN A 328 -1.99 -36.06 -18.73
N GLY A 329 -2.77 -35.67 -19.75
CA GLY A 329 -2.86 -36.40 -21.03
C GLY A 329 -1.59 -36.34 -21.92
N LYS A 330 -0.45 -35.89 -21.38
CA LYS A 330 0.85 -35.84 -22.06
C LYS A 330 1.77 -36.92 -21.48
N GLU A 331 2.80 -37.30 -22.24
CA GLU A 331 3.85 -38.21 -21.76
C GLU A 331 4.45 -37.68 -20.45
N TYR A 332 4.58 -38.57 -19.46
CA TYR A 332 5.06 -38.21 -18.13
C TYR A 332 6.52 -37.77 -18.19
N SER A 333 6.81 -36.63 -17.56
CA SER A 333 8.18 -36.16 -17.35
C SER A 333 8.37 -35.74 -15.90
N PRO A 334 9.31 -36.36 -15.16
CA PRO A 334 9.57 -36.03 -13.75
C PRO A 334 10.17 -34.62 -13.58
N LEU A 335 10.68 -34.03 -14.67
CA LEU A 335 11.25 -32.67 -14.69
C LEU A 335 10.29 -31.62 -15.25
N SER A 336 9.02 -31.99 -15.49
CA SER A 336 8.01 -31.01 -15.90
C SER A 336 7.94 -29.87 -14.88
N TYR A 337 7.96 -28.62 -15.37
CA TYR A 337 8.00 -27.36 -14.61
C TYR A 337 9.29 -27.05 -13.82
N SER A 338 10.37 -27.85 -13.93
CA SER A 338 11.64 -27.62 -13.20
C SER A 338 12.18 -26.19 -13.30
N GLY A 339 12.11 -25.59 -14.49
CA GLY A 339 12.57 -24.22 -14.73
C GLY A 339 11.79 -23.10 -14.02
N ARG A 340 10.62 -23.40 -13.43
CA ARG A 340 9.78 -22.41 -12.73
C ARG A 340 9.34 -22.86 -11.34
N PHE A 341 9.53 -24.13 -10.98
CA PHE A 341 9.06 -24.67 -9.72
C PHE A 341 9.78 -24.01 -8.54
N LYS A 342 9.00 -23.56 -7.56
CA LYS A 342 9.49 -23.01 -6.31
C LYS A 342 9.53 -24.18 -5.32
N GLU A 343 10.71 -24.54 -4.83
CA GLU A 343 10.84 -25.61 -3.83
C GLU A 343 10.30 -25.16 -2.48
N SER A 344 10.65 -23.95 -2.08
CA SER A 344 10.16 -23.34 -0.85
C SER A 344 10.07 -21.82 -0.97
N VAL A 345 9.19 -21.22 -0.17
CA VAL A 345 9.02 -19.78 -0.06
C VAL A 345 8.94 -19.34 1.39
N ARG A 346 9.39 -18.12 1.67
CA ARG A 346 9.22 -17.47 2.97
C ARG A 346 8.56 -16.12 2.75
N PHE A 347 7.31 -15.98 3.16
CA PHE A 347 6.62 -14.70 3.12
C PHE A 347 7.22 -13.73 4.14
N ALA A 348 7.57 -12.53 3.69
CA ALA A 348 8.34 -11.57 4.48
C ALA A 348 7.64 -10.21 4.62
N ARG A 349 6.80 -9.84 3.65
CA ARG A 349 6.13 -8.56 3.60
C ARG A 349 4.77 -8.68 2.94
N MET A 350 3.82 -7.85 3.36
CA MET A 350 2.56 -7.62 2.68
C MET A 350 2.36 -6.12 2.48
N GLN A 351 1.75 -5.77 1.35
CA GLN A 351 1.33 -4.41 1.04
C GLN A 351 -0.08 -4.43 0.46
N VAL A 352 -0.90 -3.48 0.89
CA VAL A 352 -2.16 -3.12 0.24
C VAL A 352 -1.90 -1.88 -0.59
N LEU A 353 -2.06 -2.00 -1.90
CA LEU A 353 -1.88 -0.92 -2.86
C LEU A 353 -3.22 -0.58 -3.50
N GLU A 354 -3.70 0.65 -3.36
CA GLU A 354 -4.92 1.11 -4.02
C GLU A 354 -4.59 1.78 -5.35
N VAL A 355 -5.28 1.33 -6.40
CA VAL A 355 -5.39 2.06 -7.65
C VAL A 355 -6.72 2.81 -7.64
N ASN A 356 -6.66 4.11 -7.93
CA ASN A 356 -7.80 5.02 -7.99
C ASN A 356 -7.52 6.12 -9.03
N GLU A 357 -8.43 7.06 -9.21
CA GLU A 357 -8.29 8.15 -10.17
C GLU A 357 -6.98 8.95 -9.99
N ALA A 358 -6.50 9.13 -8.75
CA ALA A 358 -5.30 9.91 -8.46
C ALA A 358 -3.98 9.25 -8.88
N ASN A 359 -3.99 7.95 -9.21
CA ASN A 359 -2.76 7.22 -9.52
C ASN A 359 -2.88 6.21 -10.68
N ALA A 360 -4.08 5.96 -11.22
CA ALA A 360 -4.33 4.95 -12.24
C ALA A 360 -3.49 5.14 -13.50
N SER A 361 -3.21 6.39 -13.91
CA SER A 361 -2.37 6.71 -15.08
C SER A 361 -0.97 6.11 -15.02
N LEU A 362 -0.41 5.93 -13.81
CA LEU A 362 0.92 5.33 -13.60
C LEU A 362 0.94 3.80 -13.79
N VAL A 363 -0.22 3.16 -13.72
CA VAL A 363 -0.39 1.69 -13.76
C VAL A 363 -1.01 1.24 -15.09
N LEU A 364 -1.82 2.11 -15.70
CA LEU A 364 -2.51 1.92 -16.98
C LEU A 364 -1.69 2.38 -18.21
N GLY A 365 -0.49 2.93 -18.00
CA GLY A 365 0.39 3.41 -19.06
C GLY A 365 0.88 2.30 -20.02
N ASP A 366 1.38 2.69 -21.18
CA ASP A 366 1.78 1.77 -22.25
C ASP A 366 2.93 0.84 -21.81
N HIS A 367 2.58 -0.41 -21.50
CA HIS A 367 3.53 -1.48 -21.27
C HIS A 367 3.53 -2.43 -22.47
N HIS A 368 4.54 -2.32 -23.34
CA HIS A 368 4.71 -3.26 -24.45
C HIS A 368 4.85 -4.70 -23.93
N GLN A 369 3.92 -5.58 -24.31
CA GLN A 369 3.94 -7.00 -23.96
C GLN A 369 4.39 -7.88 -25.13
N GLY A 370 5.09 -8.98 -24.82
CA GLY A 370 5.47 -10.01 -25.78
C GLY A 370 4.29 -10.86 -26.28
N ARG A 371 4.55 -11.71 -27.28
CA ARG A 371 3.55 -12.57 -27.91
C ARG A 371 3.24 -13.83 -27.09
N GLN A 372 2.03 -14.37 -27.22
CA GLN A 372 1.66 -15.71 -26.74
C GLN A 372 2.48 -16.80 -27.47
N PRO A 373 2.60 -18.02 -26.91
CA PRO A 373 3.20 -19.17 -27.62
C PRO A 373 2.51 -19.49 -28.96
N SER A 374 1.24 -19.10 -29.11
CA SER A 374 0.41 -19.19 -30.33
C SER A 374 0.72 -18.10 -31.37
N GLY A 375 1.57 -17.12 -31.05
CA GLY A 375 1.89 -15.98 -31.92
C GLY A 375 0.97 -14.76 -31.78
N ALA A 376 -0.18 -14.89 -31.09
CA ALA A 376 -1.09 -13.78 -30.83
C ALA A 376 -0.48 -12.74 -29.87
N SER A 377 -0.88 -11.47 -29.99
CA SER A 377 -0.56 -10.45 -28.98
C SER A 377 -1.18 -10.84 -27.65
N ARG A 378 -0.45 -10.69 -26.54
CA ARG A 378 -1.04 -10.83 -25.21
C ARG A 378 -1.88 -9.60 -24.90
N GLU A 379 -3.03 -9.81 -24.24
CA GLU A 379 -3.83 -8.72 -23.69
C GLU A 379 -2.98 -7.90 -22.71
N PRO A 380 -3.03 -6.56 -22.79
CA PRO A 380 -2.21 -5.70 -21.97
C PRO A 380 -2.59 -5.85 -20.49
N LYS A 381 -1.67 -6.38 -19.70
CA LYS A 381 -1.74 -6.35 -18.24
C LYS A 381 -1.11 -5.09 -17.68
N VAL A 382 -1.70 -4.61 -16.61
CA VAL A 382 -1.16 -3.49 -15.84
C VAL A 382 0.09 -3.90 -15.05
N LYS A 383 0.96 -2.93 -14.75
CA LYS A 383 2.14 -3.15 -13.93
C LYS A 383 2.29 -2.08 -12.88
N ILE A 384 2.53 -2.50 -11.64
CA ILE A 384 2.89 -1.57 -10.57
C ILE A 384 4.41 -1.62 -10.39
N LEU A 385 5.07 -0.51 -10.74
CA LEU A 385 6.51 -0.35 -10.55
C LEU A 385 6.82 -0.01 -9.10
N LYS A 386 7.66 -0.81 -8.43
CA LYS A 386 7.98 -0.63 -7.00
C LYS A 386 8.59 0.74 -6.67
N LYS A 387 9.22 1.42 -7.63
CA LYS A 387 9.75 2.78 -7.46
C LYS A 387 8.67 3.85 -7.19
N HIS A 388 7.41 3.54 -7.46
CA HIS A 388 6.26 4.43 -7.28
C HIS A 388 5.30 3.97 -6.18
N ILE A 389 5.67 2.93 -5.42
CA ILE A 389 4.77 2.24 -4.49
C ILE A 389 4.15 3.15 -3.44
N ASP A 390 4.87 4.17 -2.99
CA ASP A 390 4.40 5.14 -2.00
C ASP A 390 3.15 5.92 -2.48
N ASN A 391 2.90 6.01 -3.79
CA ASN A 391 1.70 6.66 -4.35
C ASN A 391 0.48 5.72 -4.44
N PHE A 392 0.61 4.47 -4.03
CA PHE A 392 -0.48 3.49 -4.00
C PHE A 392 -0.69 2.92 -2.59
N LEU A 393 0.31 3.05 -1.72
CA LEU A 393 0.38 2.34 -0.45
C LEU A 393 -0.72 2.80 0.51
N ILE A 394 -1.62 1.88 0.86
CA ILE A 394 -2.63 2.03 1.92
C ILE A 394 -2.12 1.45 3.23
N PHE A 395 -1.56 0.24 3.17
CA PHE A 395 -1.11 -0.48 4.34
C PHE A 395 0.11 -1.33 4.01
N SER A 396 1.00 -1.52 4.98
CA SER A 396 2.01 -2.58 4.89
C SER A 396 2.27 -3.23 6.23
N SER A 397 2.67 -4.49 6.16
CA SER A 397 3.13 -5.29 7.28
C SER A 397 4.36 -6.06 6.84
N ALA A 398 5.38 -6.14 7.68
CA ALA A 398 6.58 -6.89 7.40
C ALA A 398 7.00 -7.68 8.64
N LEU A 399 7.66 -8.81 8.43
CA LEU A 399 8.39 -9.44 9.51
C LEU A 399 9.44 -8.47 10.06
N PRO A 400 9.72 -8.50 11.37
CA PRO A 400 10.84 -7.77 11.93
C PRO A 400 12.11 -8.13 11.15
N GLU A 401 12.93 -7.14 10.79
CA GLU A 401 14.22 -7.42 10.20
C GLU A 401 15.03 -8.29 11.17
N VAL A 402 15.43 -9.48 10.73
CA VAL A 402 16.42 -10.28 11.46
C VAL A 402 17.74 -9.50 11.34
N PRO A 403 18.34 -9.05 12.46
CA PRO A 403 19.60 -8.32 12.41
C PRO A 403 20.62 -9.12 11.61
N SER A 404 21.32 -8.45 10.69
CA SER A 404 22.22 -9.05 9.71
C SER A 404 23.42 -9.82 10.28
N GLY A 405 23.49 -10.04 11.60
CA GLY A 405 24.52 -10.80 12.30
C GLY A 405 24.12 -12.22 12.74
N LEU A 406 22.87 -12.65 12.51
CA LEU A 406 22.38 -13.99 12.86
C LEU A 406 21.79 -14.69 11.63
N ARG A 407 22.65 -14.96 10.64
CA ARG A 407 22.41 -16.04 9.69
C ARG A 407 23.13 -17.27 10.24
N VAL A 408 22.39 -18.19 10.83
CA VAL A 408 22.90 -19.52 11.20
C VAL A 408 22.88 -20.40 9.95
#